data_AF-A0A0L6WNK3-F1
#
_entry.id   AF-A0A0L6WNK3-F1
#
_cell.length_a   1.000
_cell.length_b   1.000
_cell.length_c   1.000
_cell.angle_alpha   90.00
_cell.angle_beta   90.00
_cell.angle_gamma   90.00
#
_symmetry.space_group_name_H-M   'P 1'
#
loop_
_entity.id
_entity.type
_entity.pdbx_description
1 polymer ?
#
loop_
_entity_poly.entity_id
_entity_poly.type
_entity_poly.pdbx_seq_one_letter_code
_entity_poly.pdbx_strand_id
1 'polypeptide(L)'
;MSLWDSVDLMFIDEVSVLSCQFLRQISCVLSVAKGNPSAFGGMNVIFAGDFAQLPPPADARLYGGIDGEKCSKSNVGQDIIFRKLLWFSVQTVVFFTQQHWQMGDNNSRFVNLLSRLREGRCNNRDNNLLHLHVLSLSDVKQHPSWRAVPIIVATNAVKDVLNECMAK
;
A
#
# COMPACT_ATOMS: atom_id res chain seq x y z
N MET A 1 27.63 18.19 8.54
CA MET A 1 26.24 18.48 8.14
C MET A 1 25.55 17.16 7.91
N SER A 2 24.48 16.89 8.66
CA SER A 2 23.66 15.71 8.42
C SER A 2 22.90 15.90 7.11
N LEU A 3 22.68 14.82 6.35
CA LEU A 3 21.90 14.85 5.10
C LEU A 3 20.51 15.49 5.30
N TRP A 4 19.99 15.44 6.53
CA TRP A 4 18.64 15.85 6.88
C TRP A 4 18.54 17.31 7.31
N ASP A 5 19.66 18.00 7.57
CA ASP A 5 19.67 19.36 8.11
C ASP A 5 18.86 20.32 7.23
N SER A 6 18.99 20.21 5.90
CA SER A 6 18.33 21.07 4.91
C SER A 6 16.99 20.55 4.37
N VAL A 7 16.48 19.42 4.86
CA VAL A 7 15.24 18.82 4.34
C VAL A 7 14.06 19.20 5.23
N ASP A 8 13.08 19.91 4.69
CA ASP A 8 11.91 20.38 5.46
C ASP A 8 10.64 19.56 5.22
N LEU A 9 10.63 18.79 4.12
CA LEU A 9 9.49 18.01 3.65
C LEU A 9 9.91 16.59 3.29
N MET A 10 9.15 15.59 3.74
CA MET A 10 9.28 14.19 3.34
C MET A 10 7.98 13.73 2.68
N PHE A 11 8.10 13.03 1.55
CA PHE A 11 6.98 12.37 0.89
C PHE A 11 7.13 10.85 1.00
N ILE A 12 6.08 10.18 1.46
CA ILE A 12 6.03 8.72 1.59
C ILE A 12 4.89 8.22 0.72
N ASP A 13 5.24 7.58 -0.39
CA ASP A 13 4.29 6.90 -1.26
C ASP A 13 3.99 5.48 -0.76
N GLU A 14 2.86 4.91 -1.19
CA GLU A 14 2.35 3.61 -0.79
C GLU A 14 2.31 3.38 0.73
N VAL A 15 1.73 4.34 1.46
CA VAL A 15 1.59 4.29 2.93
C VAL A 15 0.80 3.07 3.44
N SER A 16 0.06 2.38 2.58
CA SER A 16 -0.72 1.17 2.91
C SER A 16 0.13 0.00 3.39
N VAL A 17 1.33 -0.16 2.85
CA VAL A 17 2.29 -1.22 3.22
C VAL A 17 3.17 -0.83 4.41
N LEU A 18 3.10 0.42 4.85
CA LEU A 18 3.89 0.93 5.97
C LEU A 18 3.33 0.39 7.29
N SER A 19 4.21 -0.16 8.13
CA SER A 19 3.82 -0.64 9.46
C SER A 19 3.96 0.44 10.53
N CYS A 20 3.23 0.26 11.64
CA CYS A 20 3.36 1.12 12.82
C CYS A 20 4.80 1.19 13.36
N GLN A 21 5.51 0.06 13.41
CA GLN A 21 6.91 0.04 13.86
C GLN A 21 7.81 0.79 12.90
N PHE A 22 7.65 0.59 11.60
CA PHE A 22 8.51 1.23 10.62
C PHE A 22 8.29 2.75 10.60
N LEU A 23 7.05 3.22 10.70
CA LEU A 23 6.75 4.65 10.88
C LEU A 23 7.43 5.23 12.13
N ARG A 24 7.40 4.50 13.25
CA ARG A 24 8.05 4.93 14.49
C ARG A 24 9.57 5.00 14.35
N GLN A 25 10.18 4.05 13.63
CA GLN A 25 11.60 4.03 13.34
C GLN A 25 12.00 5.24 12.48
N ILE A 26 11.25 5.54 11.42
CA ILE A 26 11.44 6.73 10.59
C ILE A 26 11.40 7.99 11.46
N SER A 27 10.35 8.15 12.27
CA SER A 27 10.26 9.30 13.17
C SER A 27 11.43 9.38 14.14
N CYS A 28 11.89 8.26 14.70
CA CYS A 28 13.02 8.24 15.64
C CYS A 28 14.31 8.73 14.99
N VAL A 29 14.63 8.19 13.82
CA VAL A 29 15.84 8.53 13.06
C VAL A 29 15.83 10.00 12.68
N LEU A 30 14.69 10.52 12.22
CA LEU A 30 14.56 11.93 11.88
C LEU A 30 14.68 12.85 13.09
N SER A 31 14.10 12.47 14.25
CA SER A 31 14.25 13.24 15.48
C SER A 31 15.71 13.36 15.92
N VAL A 32 16.48 12.28 15.81
CA VAL A 32 17.93 12.30 16.09
C VAL A 32 18.68 13.13 15.04
N ALA A 33 18.40 12.92 13.76
CA ALA A 33 19.09 13.61 12.67
C ALA A 33 18.87 15.14 12.69
N LYS A 34 17.65 15.57 13.06
CA LYS A 34 17.29 17.00 13.18
C LYS A 34 17.60 17.62 14.54
N GLY A 35 18.00 16.82 15.53
CA GLY A 35 18.13 17.27 16.92
C GLY A 35 16.82 17.78 17.53
N ASN A 36 15.67 17.30 17.03
CA ASN A 36 14.34 17.76 17.44
C ASN A 36 13.49 16.56 17.91
N PRO A 37 13.06 16.52 19.18
CA PRO A 37 12.31 15.38 19.73
C PRO A 37 10.85 15.28 19.22
N SER A 38 10.34 16.28 18.50
CA SER A 38 9.02 16.22 17.87
C SER A 38 8.92 15.08 16.86
N ALA A 39 7.69 14.65 16.57
CA ALA A 39 7.40 13.66 15.53
C ALA A 39 8.13 14.02 14.22
N PHE A 40 8.76 13.04 13.60
CA PHE A 40 9.56 13.17 12.37
C PHE A 40 10.64 14.28 12.42
N GLY A 41 11.16 14.61 13.61
CA GLY A 41 12.13 15.70 13.76
C GLY A 41 11.56 17.08 13.47
N GLY A 42 10.23 17.25 13.57
CA GLY A 42 9.53 18.48 13.23
C GLY A 42 9.38 18.73 11.73
N MET A 43 9.71 17.75 10.88
CA MET A 43 9.53 17.86 9.44
C MET A 43 8.06 17.74 9.05
N ASN A 44 7.68 18.40 7.96
CA ASN A 44 6.41 18.15 7.32
C ASN A 44 6.47 16.81 6.59
N VAL A 45 5.45 15.96 6.77
CA VAL A 45 5.39 14.66 6.10
C VAL A 45 4.08 14.56 5.33
N ILE A 46 4.18 14.22 4.04
CA ILE A 46 3.05 13.92 3.18
C ILE A 46 3.04 12.42 2.93
N PHE A 47 1.92 11.79 3.24
CA PHE A 47 1.67 10.38 2.95
C PHE A 47 0.72 10.27 1.75
N ALA A 48 1.05 9.38 0.82
CA ALA A 48 0.19 9.01 -0.30
C ALA A 48 0.04 7.49 -0.36
N GLY A 49 -1.11 7.02 -0.84
CA GLY A 49 -1.38 5.61 -1.02
C GLY A 49 -2.85 5.26 -0.85
N ASP A 50 -3.16 3.98 -0.97
CA ASP A 50 -4.53 3.45 -0.87
C ASP A 50 -4.60 2.28 0.13
N PHE A 51 -5.26 2.51 1.26
CA PHE A 51 -5.41 1.51 2.33
C PHE A 51 -6.29 0.31 1.98
N ALA A 52 -7.01 0.36 0.85
CA ALA A 52 -7.73 -0.79 0.30
C ALA A 52 -6.81 -1.76 -0.47
N GLN A 53 -5.53 -1.39 -0.68
CA GLN A 53 -4.52 -2.27 -1.26
C GLN A 53 -3.87 -3.17 -0.20
N LEU A 54 -2.61 -3.56 -0.43
CA LEU A 54 -1.90 -4.50 0.42
C LEU A 54 -1.57 -3.89 1.80
N PRO A 55 -1.80 -4.64 2.89
CA PRO A 55 -1.35 -4.25 4.21
C PRO A 55 0.14 -4.51 4.42
N PRO A 56 0.76 -4.00 5.51
CA PRO A 56 2.10 -4.41 5.91
C PRO A 56 2.18 -5.94 6.11
N PRO A 57 3.31 -6.58 5.76
CA PRO A 57 3.42 -8.03 5.73
C PRO A 57 3.55 -8.71 7.10
N ALA A 58 4.10 -8.05 8.12
CA ALA A 58 4.49 -8.71 9.38
C ALA A 58 4.18 -7.92 10.67
N ASP A 59 3.64 -6.70 10.58
CA ASP A 59 3.46 -5.82 11.74
C ASP A 59 2.11 -5.08 11.67
N ALA A 60 1.74 -4.41 12.77
CA ALA A 60 0.46 -3.74 12.92
C ALA A 60 0.25 -2.67 11.83
N ARG A 61 -0.97 -2.67 11.27
CA ARG A 61 -1.43 -1.68 10.30
C ARG A 61 -1.71 -0.35 10.99
N LEU A 62 -1.38 0.75 10.30
CA LEU A 62 -1.63 2.12 10.75
C LEU A 62 -3.12 2.35 11.06
N TYR A 63 -3.99 1.88 10.18
CA TYR A 63 -5.46 2.05 10.21
C TYR A 63 -6.19 0.93 10.96
N GLY A 64 -5.47 0.03 11.64
CA GLY A 64 -6.11 -0.98 12.48
C GLY A 64 -6.68 -0.38 13.77
N GLY A 65 -7.76 -0.94 14.31
CA GLY A 65 -8.30 -0.55 15.61
C GLY A 65 -7.28 -0.70 16.75
N ILE A 66 -7.51 0.04 17.85
CA ILE A 66 -6.80 -0.12 19.11
C ILE A 66 -7.73 -0.83 20.09
N ASP A 67 -7.35 -2.01 20.57
CA ASP A 67 -8.02 -2.65 21.70
C ASP A 67 -7.43 -2.08 23.00
N GLY A 68 -7.99 -0.95 23.45
CA GLY A 68 -7.45 -0.18 24.57
C GLY A 68 -7.35 -0.97 25.87
N GLU A 69 -8.29 -1.88 26.14
CA GLU A 69 -8.29 -2.69 27.37
C GLU A 69 -7.18 -3.74 27.38
N LYS A 70 -6.93 -4.41 26.25
CA LYS A 70 -5.85 -5.40 26.14
C LYS A 70 -4.48 -4.74 26.03
N CYS A 71 -4.40 -3.63 25.29
CA CYS A 71 -3.13 -2.96 25.03
C CYS A 71 -2.61 -2.19 26.26
N SER A 72 -3.47 -1.63 27.10
CA SER A 72 -3.01 -0.82 28.25
C SER A 72 -2.37 -1.64 29.37
N LYS A 73 -2.65 -2.96 29.43
CA LYS A 73 -2.23 -3.86 30.50
C LYS A 73 -0.83 -4.47 30.32
N SER A 74 -0.14 -4.18 29.22
CA SER A 74 1.21 -4.70 28.95
C SER A 74 2.11 -3.65 28.30
N ASN A 75 3.41 -3.71 28.57
CA ASN A 75 4.40 -2.81 27.94
C ASN A 75 4.36 -2.92 26.40
N VAL A 76 4.17 -4.15 25.88
CA VAL A 76 4.03 -4.40 24.44
C VAL A 76 2.79 -3.72 23.87
N GLY A 77 1.66 -3.80 24.58
CA GLY A 77 0.43 -3.16 24.15
C GLY A 77 0.50 -1.63 24.21
N GLN A 78 1.15 -1.06 25.23
CA GLN A 78 1.38 0.38 25.33
C GLN A 78 2.27 0.89 24.20
N ASP A 79 3.32 0.15 23.84
CA ASP A 79 4.17 0.47 22.69
C ASP A 79 3.40 0.46 21.36
N ILE A 80 2.51 -0.52 21.14
CA ILE A 80 1.60 -0.53 19.98
C ILE A 80 0.72 0.72 19.95
N ILE A 81 0.18 1.15 21.11
CA ILE A 81 -0.61 2.38 21.21
C ILE A 81 0.23 3.58 20.80
N PHE A 82 1.43 3.76 21.37
CA PHE A 82 2.31 4.88 21.03
C PHE A 82 2.66 4.94 19.54
N ARG A 83 2.93 3.79 18.92
CA ARG A 83 3.21 3.72 17.48
C ARG A 83 1.99 4.14 16.64
N LYS A 84 0.78 3.78 17.06
CA LYS A 84 -0.46 4.19 16.38
C LYS A 84 -0.82 5.65 16.64
N LEU A 85 -0.54 6.18 17.83
CA LEU A 85 -0.71 7.61 18.14
C LEU A 85 0.12 8.49 17.20
N LEU A 86 1.30 8.03 16.79
CA LEU A 86 2.10 8.72 15.77
C LEU A 86 1.33 8.84 14.45
N TRP A 87 0.65 7.79 14.00
CA TRP A 87 -0.21 7.87 12.81
C TRP A 87 -1.41 8.80 13.01
N PHE A 88 -2.04 8.76 14.19
CA PHE A 88 -3.15 9.66 14.53
C PHE A 88 -2.74 11.12 14.71
N SER A 89 -1.44 11.43 14.71
CA SER A 89 -0.96 12.82 14.68
C SER A 89 -1.11 13.48 13.30
N VAL A 90 -1.42 12.71 12.24
CA VAL A 90 -1.71 13.25 10.91
C VAL A 90 -2.99 14.08 10.96
N GLN A 91 -2.88 15.37 10.65
CA GLN A 91 -3.97 16.34 10.83
C GLN A 91 -4.87 16.49 9.61
N THR A 92 -4.32 16.28 8.42
CA THR A 92 -5.02 16.57 7.16
C THR A 92 -5.08 15.32 6.30
N VAL A 93 -6.31 14.97 5.90
CA VAL A 93 -6.58 13.85 5.00
C VAL A 93 -7.32 14.40 3.79
N VAL A 94 -6.79 14.12 2.60
CA VAL A 94 -7.40 14.51 1.33
C VAL A 94 -7.73 13.24 0.55
N PHE A 95 -8.98 13.13 0.09
CA PHE A 95 -9.41 12.02 -0.75
C PHE A 95 -9.46 12.46 -2.22
N PHE A 96 -8.78 11.72 -3.09
CA PHE A 96 -8.96 11.86 -4.53
C PHE A 96 -10.09 10.94 -5.00
N THR A 97 -11.14 11.54 -5.56
CA THR A 97 -12.33 10.82 -6.05
C THR A 97 -12.34 10.63 -7.56
N GLN A 98 -11.58 11.44 -8.30
CA GLN A 98 -11.51 11.38 -9.74
C GLN A 98 -10.44 10.37 -10.20
N GLN A 99 -10.86 9.32 -10.89
CA GLN A 99 -9.95 8.36 -11.52
C GLN A 99 -9.55 8.84 -12.92
N HIS A 100 -8.27 9.10 -13.14
CA HIS A 100 -7.76 9.58 -14.44
C HIS A 100 -7.25 8.45 -15.37
N TRP A 101 -6.96 7.25 -14.84
CA TRP A 101 -6.21 6.21 -15.55
C TRP A 101 -6.99 5.46 -16.64
N GLN A 102 -8.33 5.47 -16.61
CA GLN A 102 -9.17 4.71 -17.55
C GLN A 102 -10.32 5.58 -18.10
N MET A 103 -10.03 6.85 -18.38
CA MET A 103 -11.02 7.77 -18.94
C MET A 103 -11.44 7.31 -20.35
N GLY A 104 -12.73 7.04 -20.54
CA GLY A 104 -13.35 6.67 -21.81
C GLY A 104 -14.63 5.87 -21.59
N ASP A 105 -15.69 6.17 -22.36
CA ASP A 105 -17.01 5.54 -22.20
C ASP A 105 -16.95 4.01 -22.27
N ASN A 106 -16.05 3.47 -23.10
CA ASN A 106 -15.82 2.03 -23.26
C ASN A 106 -15.27 1.34 -22.01
N ASN A 107 -14.58 2.06 -21.11
CA ASN A 107 -13.96 1.48 -19.90
C ASN A 107 -14.77 1.70 -18.62
N SER A 108 -15.86 2.47 -18.68
CA SER A 108 -16.72 2.77 -17.53
C SER A 108 -17.18 1.51 -16.78
N ARG A 109 -17.46 0.43 -17.50
CA ARG A 109 -17.86 -0.86 -16.90
C ARG A 109 -16.75 -1.49 -16.07
N PHE A 110 -15.50 -1.40 -16.53
CA PHE A 110 -14.33 -1.94 -15.82
C PHE A 110 -13.94 -1.07 -14.62
N VAL A 111 -13.97 0.26 -14.77
CA VAL A 111 -13.76 1.22 -13.66
C VAL A 111 -14.74 0.95 -12.51
N ASN A 112 -16.02 0.81 -12.84
CA ASN A 112 -17.07 0.52 -11.86
C ASN A 112 -16.86 -0.83 -11.17
N LEU A 113 -16.37 -1.84 -11.90
CA LEU A 113 -15.99 -3.13 -11.33
C LEU A 113 -14.84 -2.96 -10.32
N LEU A 114 -13.77 -2.26 -10.70
CA LEU A 114 -12.60 -2.05 -9.83
C LEU A 114 -12.98 -1.29 -8.56
N SER A 115 -13.85 -0.28 -8.66
CA SER A 115 -14.36 0.45 -7.49
C SER A 115 -15.13 -0.47 -6.54
N ARG A 116 -15.99 -1.35 -7.06
CA ARG A 116 -16.71 -2.33 -6.23
C ARG A 116 -15.77 -3.37 -5.62
N LEU A 117 -14.77 -3.81 -6.38
CA LEU A 117 -13.76 -4.76 -5.91
C LEU A 117 -12.95 -4.18 -4.75
N ARG A 118 -12.52 -2.92 -4.87
CA ARG A 118 -11.82 -2.17 -3.82
C ARG A 118 -12.59 -2.14 -2.49
N GLU A 119 -13.91 -2.06 -2.56
CA GLU A 119 -14.78 -2.02 -1.38
C GLU A 119 -15.33 -3.39 -0.95
N GLY A 120 -14.98 -4.47 -1.66
CA GLY A 120 -15.53 -5.80 -1.40
C GLY A 120 -17.03 -5.96 -1.72
N ARG A 121 -17.58 -5.11 -2.61
CA ARG A 121 -19.00 -5.09 -3.01
C ARG A 121 -19.25 -5.66 -4.41
N CYS A 122 -18.40 -6.60 -4.85
CA CYS A 122 -18.56 -7.26 -6.15
C CYS A 122 -19.88 -8.03 -6.25
N ASN A 123 -20.44 -8.08 -7.45
CA ASN A 123 -21.64 -8.84 -7.77
C ASN A 123 -21.41 -9.85 -8.90
N ASN A 124 -22.42 -10.66 -9.22
CA ASN A 124 -22.33 -11.69 -10.26
C ASN A 124 -21.95 -11.13 -11.64
N ARG A 125 -22.32 -9.88 -11.98
CA ARG A 125 -21.95 -9.25 -13.25
C ARG A 125 -20.46 -8.92 -13.30
N ASP A 126 -19.88 -8.55 -12.15
CA ASP A 126 -18.45 -8.29 -12.01
C ASP A 126 -17.67 -9.60 -12.18
N ASN A 127 -18.11 -10.65 -11.49
CA ASN A 127 -17.52 -11.99 -11.62
C ASN A 127 -17.54 -12.48 -13.07
N ASN A 128 -18.68 -12.37 -13.75
CA ASN A 128 -18.81 -12.76 -15.15
C ASN A 128 -17.87 -11.95 -16.06
N LEU A 129 -17.68 -10.64 -15.79
CA LEU A 129 -16.76 -9.82 -16.58
C LEU A 129 -15.31 -10.26 -16.42
N LEU A 130 -14.88 -10.61 -15.20
CA LEU A 130 -13.52 -11.11 -14.95
C LEU A 130 -13.28 -12.46 -15.64
N HIS A 131 -14.29 -13.34 -15.66
CA HIS A 131 -14.21 -14.64 -16.32
C HIS A 131 -14.00 -14.52 -17.85
N LEU A 132 -14.48 -13.43 -18.48
CA LEU A 132 -14.21 -13.17 -19.91
C LEU A 132 -12.72 -12.91 -20.19
N HIS A 133 -11.93 -12.59 -19.18
CA HIS A 133 -10.51 -12.25 -19.29
C HIS A 133 -9.59 -13.39 -18.80
N VAL A 134 -10.14 -14.58 -18.53
CA VAL A 134 -9.35 -15.77 -18.22
C VAL A 134 -8.90 -16.40 -19.52
N LEU A 135 -7.59 -16.37 -19.77
CA LEU A 135 -6.98 -16.96 -20.95
C LEU A 135 -6.63 -18.43 -20.73
N SER A 136 -6.76 -19.23 -21.79
CA SER A 136 -6.21 -20.58 -21.83
C SER A 136 -4.74 -20.57 -22.26
N LEU A 137 -4.01 -21.65 -21.96
CA LEU A 137 -2.62 -21.81 -22.40
C LEU A 137 -2.48 -21.78 -23.93
N SER A 138 -3.51 -22.22 -24.66
CA SER A 138 -3.59 -22.13 -26.12
C SER A 138 -3.61 -20.67 -26.58
N ASP A 139 -4.42 -19.81 -25.94
CA ASP A 139 -4.57 -18.40 -26.31
C ASP A 139 -3.24 -17.64 -26.16
N VAL A 140 -2.51 -17.93 -25.07
CA VAL A 140 -1.20 -17.32 -24.77
C VAL A 140 -0.15 -17.72 -25.82
N LYS A 141 -0.12 -19.00 -26.23
CA LYS A 141 0.87 -19.50 -27.20
C LYS A 141 0.63 -18.97 -28.62
N GLN A 142 -0.63 -18.73 -28.98
CA GLN A 142 -1.02 -18.34 -30.34
C GLN A 142 -0.80 -16.85 -30.62
N HIS A 143 -0.83 -16.00 -29.59
CA HIS A 143 -0.75 -14.55 -29.76
C HIS A 143 0.64 -13.99 -29.39
N PRO A 144 1.41 -13.47 -30.38
CA PRO A 144 2.77 -12.95 -30.15
C PRO A 144 2.84 -11.84 -29.10
N SER A 145 1.76 -11.08 -28.92
CA SER A 145 1.63 -9.98 -27.95
C SER A 145 1.83 -10.41 -26.50
N TRP A 146 1.63 -11.70 -26.17
CA TRP A 146 1.80 -12.23 -24.81
C TRP A 146 3.22 -12.68 -24.49
N ARG A 147 4.17 -12.59 -25.44
CA ARG A 147 5.54 -13.08 -25.21
C ARG A 147 6.35 -12.23 -24.24
N ALA A 148 6.02 -10.94 -24.11
CA ALA A 148 6.78 -9.97 -23.31
C ALA A 148 5.90 -9.21 -22.31
N VAL A 149 4.80 -9.82 -21.87
CA VAL A 149 3.91 -9.17 -20.89
C VAL A 149 4.46 -9.34 -19.46
N PRO A 150 4.31 -8.33 -18.60
CA PRO A 150 4.54 -8.51 -17.17
C PRO A 150 3.61 -9.58 -16.60
N ILE A 151 4.16 -10.52 -15.83
CA ILE A 151 3.39 -11.56 -15.15
C ILE A 151 3.41 -11.28 -13.65
N ILE A 152 2.24 -11.11 -13.06
CA ILE A 152 2.08 -10.92 -11.62
C ILE A 152 1.65 -12.25 -11.01
N VAL A 153 2.39 -12.71 -10.00
CA VAL A 153 2.11 -13.96 -9.28
C VAL A 153 2.12 -13.73 -7.77
N ALA A 154 1.45 -14.60 -7.04
CA ALA A 154 1.24 -14.43 -5.60
C ALA A 154 2.50 -14.67 -4.75
N THR A 155 3.47 -15.46 -5.21
CA THR A 155 4.64 -15.86 -4.41
C THR A 155 5.95 -15.60 -5.13
N ASN A 156 6.99 -15.27 -4.35
CA ASN A 156 8.34 -15.12 -4.87
C ASN A 156 8.84 -16.41 -5.53
N ALA A 157 8.58 -17.58 -4.92
CA ALA A 157 8.99 -18.87 -5.48
C ALA A 157 8.48 -19.09 -6.92
N VAL A 158 7.21 -18.75 -7.21
CA VAL A 158 6.66 -18.86 -8.57
C VAL A 158 7.28 -17.82 -9.50
N LYS A 159 7.44 -16.57 -9.02
CA LYS A 159 8.06 -15.49 -9.79
C LYS A 159 9.49 -15.84 -10.18
N ASP A 160 10.27 -16.38 -9.26
CA ASP A 160 11.67 -16.72 -9.47
C ASP A 160 11.80 -17.84 -10.52
N VAL A 161 10.98 -18.90 -10.41
CA VAL A 161 10.92 -19.97 -11.43
C VAL A 161 10.53 -19.43 -12.81
N LEU A 162 9.56 -18.52 -12.89
CA LEU A 162 9.16 -17.92 -14.18
C LEU A 162 10.27 -17.07 -14.78
N ASN A 163 10.94 -16.25 -13.97
CA ASN A 163 12.04 -15.42 -14.43
C ASN A 163 13.22 -16.25 -14.92
N GLU A 164 13.58 -17.34 -14.23
CA GLU A 164 14.61 -18.28 -14.67
C GLU A 164 14.27 -18.97 -15.99
N CYS A 165 13.00 -19.33 -16.19
CA CYS A 165 12.53 -19.91 -17.45
C CYS A 165 12.58 -18.91 -18.62
N MET A 166 12.34 -17.62 -18.36
CA MET A 166 12.30 -16.57 -19.39
C MET A 166 13.66 -15.95 -19.69
N ALA A 167 14.67 -16.16 -18.83
CA ALA A 167 16.05 -15.69 -19.03
C ALA A 167 16.91 -16.61 -19.94
N LYS A 168 16.39 -17.79 -20.31
CA LYS A 168 17.02 -18.75 -21.24
C LYS A 168 16.57 -18.49 -22.67
#